data_AF-A0AAD7KZV2-F1
#
_entry.id   AF-A0AAD7KZV2-F1
#
_cell.length_a   1.000
_cell.length_b   1.000
_cell.length_c   1.000
_cell.angle_alpha   90.00
_cell.angle_beta   90.00
_cell.angle_gamma   90.00
#
_symmetry.space_group_name_H-M   'P 1'
#
loop_
_entity.id
_entity.type
_entity.pdbx_description
1 polymer ?
#
loop_
_entity_poly.entity_id
_entity_poly.type
_entity_poly.pdbx_seq_one_letter_code
_entity_poly.pdbx_strand_id
1 'polypeptide(L)'
;MATKRSVGTLKEADLKGKRVFVRVDLNVPLDDNLNITDDTRVRAAVPTVKYLLDHGAKVILSSHLGRPKGVTPKYSLKPLVPRLSELLGVQVKVANDCIGEEVQKAHASTEGVAKFLKPAVAGFLMQKELDYLVGAVAKPKRPFAAIIGGSKVSTKIGVIESLFEKVNLLLLGGGMIYTFYKAQGHSVGSSLVEEDKLDLATSLLEKAKAKGVSILLPTDVVIADKFAPDANSKVVPASSIPDGWMGLDIGPDSIKTFSEALDTTQTIIWNGPMGVFEFRQVCSRNGDNCQEIG
;
A
#
# COMPACT_ATOMS: atom_id res chain seq x y z
N MET A 1 -3.68 1.18 -26.91
CA MET A 1 -3.96 1.41 -25.47
C MET A 1 -5.47 1.55 -25.31
N ALA A 2 -6.10 0.78 -24.43
CA ALA A 2 -7.52 0.99 -24.13
C ALA A 2 -7.70 2.36 -23.48
N THR A 3 -8.56 3.21 -24.05
CA THR A 3 -8.89 4.52 -23.51
C THR A 3 -9.43 4.34 -22.10
N LYS A 4 -8.71 4.84 -21.08
CA LYS A 4 -9.15 4.79 -19.68
C LYS A 4 -10.43 5.60 -19.55
N ARG A 5 -11.57 4.92 -19.42
CA ARG A 5 -12.88 5.57 -19.24
C ARG A 5 -13.13 5.75 -17.75
N SER A 6 -13.40 7.00 -17.37
CA SER A 6 -13.81 7.39 -16.03
C SER A 6 -15.33 7.58 -15.99
N VAL A 7 -15.93 7.45 -14.80
CA VAL A 7 -17.32 7.86 -14.55
C VAL A 7 -17.59 9.29 -15.02
N GLY A 8 -16.61 10.21 -14.93
CA GLY A 8 -16.73 11.58 -15.42
C GLY A 8 -16.79 11.72 -16.94
N THR A 9 -16.54 10.64 -17.69
CA THR A 9 -16.72 10.60 -19.15
C THR A 9 -18.13 10.15 -19.57
N LEU A 10 -18.95 9.68 -18.61
CA LEU A 10 -20.34 9.30 -18.84
C LEU A 10 -21.26 10.53 -18.72
N LYS A 11 -22.13 10.73 -19.70
CA LYS A 11 -23.10 11.83 -19.75
C LYS A 11 -24.41 11.40 -19.08
N GLU A 12 -25.30 12.36 -18.82
CA GLU A 12 -26.63 12.07 -18.27
C GLU A 12 -27.38 11.01 -19.10
N ALA A 13 -27.30 11.08 -20.44
CA ALA A 13 -27.93 10.12 -21.34
C ALA A 13 -27.42 8.67 -21.14
N ASP A 14 -26.19 8.49 -20.66
CA ASP A 14 -25.60 7.17 -20.40
C ASP A 14 -26.07 6.59 -19.05
N LEU A 15 -26.54 7.44 -18.12
CA LEU A 15 -26.77 7.10 -16.72
C LEU A 15 -28.25 7.13 -16.31
N LYS A 16 -29.05 8.00 -16.92
CA LYS A 16 -30.44 8.24 -16.54
C LYS A 16 -31.27 6.96 -16.60
N GLY A 17 -31.86 6.59 -15.46
CA GLY A 17 -32.70 5.40 -15.30
C GLY A 17 -31.94 4.07 -15.27
N LYS A 18 -30.61 4.07 -15.47
CA LYS A 18 -29.80 2.85 -15.44
C LYS A 18 -29.53 2.40 -14.02
N ARG A 19 -29.39 1.09 -13.82
CA ARG A 19 -28.85 0.51 -12.59
C ARG A 19 -27.34 0.41 -12.73
N VAL A 20 -26.60 1.06 -11.83
CA VAL A 20 -25.14 1.12 -11.87
C VAL A 20 -24.59 0.37 -10.66
N PHE A 21 -23.87 -0.72 -10.92
CA PHE A 21 -23.12 -1.43 -9.91
C PHE A 21 -21.80 -0.71 -9.64
N VAL A 22 -21.53 -0.39 -8.39
CA VAL A 22 -20.32 0.32 -7.97
C VAL A 22 -19.63 -0.49 -6.88
N ARG A 23 -18.44 -1.01 -7.20
CA ARG A 23 -17.54 -1.60 -6.21
C ARG A 23 -16.76 -0.48 -5.53
N VAL A 24 -16.92 -0.36 -4.22
CA VAL A 24 -16.27 0.67 -3.38
C VAL A 24 -15.45 0.02 -2.28
N ASP A 25 -14.38 0.66 -1.83
CA ASP A 25 -13.68 0.26 -0.61
C ASP A 25 -14.35 0.91 0.60
N LEU A 26 -15.15 0.14 1.32
CA LEU A 26 -15.75 0.51 2.60
C LEU A 26 -15.18 -0.34 3.75
N ASN A 27 -13.97 -0.89 3.60
CA ASN A 27 -13.32 -1.62 4.66
C ASN A 27 -12.76 -0.63 5.70
N VAL A 28 -13.62 -0.17 6.60
CA VAL A 28 -13.32 0.82 7.66
C VAL A 28 -13.09 0.13 9.00
N PRO A 29 -12.25 0.70 9.88
CA PRO A 29 -12.13 0.22 11.25
C PRO A 29 -13.43 0.49 12.03
N LEU A 30 -13.84 -0.49 12.82
CA LEU A 30 -14.98 -0.42 13.73
C LEU A 30 -14.51 -0.68 15.16
N ASP A 31 -15.10 0.02 16.13
CA ASP A 31 -14.92 -0.30 17.56
C ASP A 31 -15.71 -1.55 17.98
N ASP A 32 -15.60 -1.94 19.24
CA ASP A 32 -16.31 -3.11 19.79
C ASP A 32 -17.86 -2.96 19.75
N ASN A 33 -18.35 -1.72 19.67
CA ASN A 33 -19.77 -1.39 19.53
C ASN A 33 -20.22 -1.25 18.07
N LEU A 34 -19.35 -1.59 17.11
CA LEU A 34 -19.56 -1.45 15.67
C LEU A 34 -19.69 0.00 15.17
N ASN A 35 -19.22 0.98 15.93
CA ASN A 35 -19.13 2.36 15.47
C ASN A 35 -17.91 2.55 14.57
N ILE A 36 -18.05 3.37 13.55
CA ILE A 36 -16.94 3.74 12.66
C ILE A 36 -15.96 4.63 13.43
N THR A 37 -14.71 4.21 13.55
CA THR A 37 -13.65 5.01 14.19
C THR A 37 -12.90 5.90 13.20
N ASP A 38 -12.88 5.53 11.92
CA ASP A 38 -12.36 6.33 10.81
C ASP A 38 -13.23 6.16 9.56
N ASP A 39 -13.84 7.25 9.10
CA ASP A 39 -14.77 7.27 7.96
C ASP A 39 -14.14 7.74 6.64
N THR A 40 -12.81 7.90 6.59
CA THR A 40 -12.06 8.40 5.42
C THR A 40 -12.43 7.66 4.14
N ARG A 41 -12.51 6.32 4.18
CA ARG A 41 -12.86 5.49 3.01
C ARG A 41 -14.31 5.66 2.57
N VAL A 42 -15.23 5.87 3.51
CA VAL A 42 -16.64 6.15 3.20
C VAL A 42 -16.74 7.48 2.44
N ARG A 43 -16.09 8.54 2.96
CA ARG A 43 -16.06 9.85 2.32
C ARG A 43 -15.40 9.81 0.95
N ALA A 44 -14.37 9.01 0.76
CA ALA A 44 -13.69 8.85 -0.53
C ALA A 44 -14.60 8.27 -1.63
N ALA A 45 -15.60 7.46 -1.28
CA ALA A 45 -16.57 6.91 -2.22
C ALA A 45 -17.68 7.91 -2.62
N VAL A 46 -18.01 8.87 -1.75
CA VAL A 46 -19.15 9.79 -1.89
C VAL A 46 -19.17 10.54 -3.24
N PRO A 47 -18.08 11.14 -3.75
CA PRO A 47 -18.13 11.91 -4.99
C PRO A 47 -18.60 11.08 -6.19
N THR A 48 -18.19 9.81 -6.27
CA THR A 48 -18.60 8.92 -7.37
C THR A 48 -20.08 8.59 -7.27
N VAL A 49 -20.55 8.29 -6.06
CA VAL A 49 -21.96 7.91 -5.83
C VAL A 49 -22.89 9.10 -6.05
N LYS A 50 -22.54 10.30 -5.55
CA LYS A 50 -23.32 11.52 -5.78
C LYS A 50 -23.44 11.83 -7.26
N TYR A 51 -22.34 11.82 -8.00
CA TYR A 51 -22.37 12.04 -9.44
C TYR A 51 -23.34 11.10 -10.16
N LEU A 52 -23.33 9.80 -9.84
CA LEU A 52 -24.25 8.84 -10.44
C LEU A 52 -25.72 9.15 -10.09
N LEU A 53 -26.01 9.48 -8.83
CA LEU A 53 -27.35 9.84 -8.38
C LEU A 53 -27.85 11.13 -9.04
N ASP A 54 -27.02 12.16 -9.10
CA ASP A 54 -27.32 13.47 -9.70
C ASP A 54 -27.62 13.35 -11.20
N HIS A 55 -27.03 12.35 -11.87
CA HIS A 55 -27.28 12.02 -13.28
C HIS A 55 -28.39 10.96 -13.47
N GLY A 56 -29.20 10.72 -12.44
CA GLY A 56 -30.41 9.90 -12.52
C GLY A 56 -30.18 8.38 -12.53
N ALA A 57 -29.01 7.90 -12.12
CA ALA A 57 -28.74 6.48 -11.98
C ALA A 57 -29.32 5.90 -10.68
N LYS A 58 -29.65 4.62 -10.72
CA LYS A 58 -29.97 3.79 -9.54
C LYS A 58 -28.71 3.05 -9.11
N VAL A 59 -28.10 3.46 -8.02
CA VAL A 59 -26.79 2.95 -7.58
C VAL A 59 -26.94 1.70 -6.71
N ILE A 60 -26.15 0.67 -7.02
CA ILE A 60 -25.98 -0.55 -6.20
C ILE A 60 -24.54 -0.58 -5.72
N LEU A 61 -24.31 -0.44 -4.42
CA LEU A 61 -22.98 -0.47 -3.82
C LEU A 61 -22.60 -1.87 -3.37
N SER A 62 -21.35 -2.26 -3.62
CA SER A 62 -20.75 -3.48 -3.10
C SER A 62 -19.41 -3.17 -2.43
N SER A 63 -19.23 -3.69 -1.22
CA SER A 63 -17.95 -3.64 -0.52
C SER A 63 -17.59 -4.98 0.13
N HIS A 64 -16.32 -5.09 0.52
CA HIS A 64 -15.86 -6.03 1.54
C HIS A 64 -15.63 -5.29 2.86
N LEU A 65 -15.66 -6.03 3.97
CA LEU A 65 -15.28 -5.56 5.30
C LEU A 65 -14.50 -6.68 6.00
N GLY A 66 -13.29 -6.39 6.44
CA GLY A 66 -12.37 -7.36 7.02
C GLY A 66 -12.05 -8.55 6.10
N ARG A 67 -11.72 -9.69 6.72
CA ARG A 67 -11.41 -10.96 6.05
C ARG A 67 -12.26 -12.09 6.65
N PRO A 68 -13.58 -12.14 6.36
CA PRO A 68 -14.46 -13.16 6.89
C PRO A 68 -14.04 -14.55 6.38
N LYS A 69 -13.99 -15.53 7.29
CA LYS A 69 -13.89 -16.97 6.92
C LYS A 69 -15.27 -17.64 6.76
N GLY A 70 -16.33 -16.85 6.89
CA GLY A 70 -17.74 -17.26 6.84
C GLY A 70 -18.65 -16.07 7.13
N VAL A 71 -19.96 -16.24 6.94
CA VAL A 71 -20.95 -15.19 7.22
C VAL A 71 -20.98 -14.94 8.73
N THR A 72 -20.56 -13.75 9.14
CA THR A 72 -20.54 -13.35 10.55
C THR A 72 -21.04 -11.91 10.69
N PRO A 73 -21.88 -11.61 11.70
CA PRO A 73 -22.44 -10.27 11.88
C PRO A 73 -21.38 -9.16 12.02
N LYS A 74 -20.20 -9.49 12.57
CA LYS A 74 -19.07 -8.57 12.75
C LYS A 74 -18.55 -7.96 11.44
N TYR A 75 -18.65 -8.68 10.33
CA TYR A 75 -18.22 -8.20 9.01
C TYR A 75 -19.40 -7.69 8.16
N SER A 76 -20.54 -7.42 8.79
CA SER A 76 -21.68 -6.81 8.10
C SER A 76 -21.40 -5.36 7.73
N LEU A 77 -21.86 -4.93 6.56
CA LEU A 77 -21.84 -3.51 6.16
C LEU A 77 -23.00 -2.70 6.75
N LYS A 78 -23.95 -3.34 7.48
CA LYS A 78 -25.10 -2.66 8.11
C LYS A 78 -24.70 -1.45 8.98
N PRO A 79 -23.63 -1.49 9.80
CA PRO A 79 -23.23 -0.35 10.62
C PRO A 79 -22.84 0.90 9.81
N LEU A 80 -22.48 0.75 8.53
CA LEU A 80 -22.08 1.87 7.68
C LEU A 80 -23.26 2.63 7.08
N VAL A 81 -24.47 2.07 7.12
CA VAL A 81 -25.66 2.60 6.45
C VAL A 81 -26.06 3.99 6.95
N PRO A 82 -26.08 4.27 8.27
CA PRO A 82 -26.42 5.61 8.76
C PRO A 82 -25.44 6.65 8.22
N ARG A 83 -24.14 6.35 8.28
CA ARG A 83 -23.09 7.26 7.82
C ARG A 83 -23.13 7.50 6.31
N LEU A 84 -23.32 6.44 5.52
CA LEU A 84 -23.51 6.55 4.08
C LEU A 84 -24.75 7.38 3.73
N SER A 85 -25.87 7.17 4.45
CA SER A 85 -27.11 7.91 4.20
C SER A 85 -26.96 9.40 4.49
N GLU A 86 -26.29 9.73 5.61
CA GLU A 86 -25.96 11.11 5.99
C GLU A 86 -25.11 11.79 4.92
N LEU A 87 -23.99 11.17 4.52
CA LEU A 87 -23.06 11.77 3.55
C LEU A 87 -23.65 11.91 2.15
N LEU A 88 -24.49 10.96 1.73
CA LEU A 88 -25.14 10.97 0.42
C LEU A 88 -26.40 11.85 0.39
N GLY A 89 -27.00 12.15 1.54
CA GLY A 89 -28.27 12.88 1.62
C GLY A 89 -29.48 12.07 1.15
N VAL A 90 -29.35 10.74 1.04
CA VAL A 90 -30.41 9.83 0.60
C VAL A 90 -30.46 8.61 1.50
N GLN A 91 -31.64 7.99 1.64
CA GLN A 91 -31.77 6.76 2.42
C GLN A 91 -31.08 5.58 1.71
N VAL A 92 -30.05 5.02 2.34
CA VAL A 92 -29.39 3.79 1.88
C VAL A 92 -30.10 2.57 2.45
N LYS A 93 -30.41 1.60 1.60
CA LYS A 93 -31.02 0.33 1.99
C LYS A 93 -30.02 -0.81 1.80
N VAL A 94 -30.01 -1.75 2.75
CA VAL A 94 -29.20 -2.96 2.66
C VAL A 94 -30.03 -4.06 2.00
N ALA A 95 -29.44 -4.75 1.03
CA ALA A 95 -30.03 -5.96 0.46
C ALA A 95 -29.92 -7.12 1.45
N ASN A 96 -30.96 -7.95 1.54
CA ASN A 96 -31.10 -8.91 2.64
C ASN A 96 -30.15 -10.12 2.57
N ASP A 97 -29.53 -10.44 1.43
CA ASP A 97 -28.52 -11.50 1.36
C ASP A 97 -27.61 -11.40 0.14
N CYS A 98 -26.31 -11.57 0.36
CA CYS A 98 -25.29 -11.74 -0.68
C CYS A 98 -24.51 -13.03 -0.38
N ILE A 99 -25.21 -14.17 -0.37
CA ILE A 99 -24.65 -15.49 -0.08
C ILE A 99 -24.54 -16.27 -1.40
N GLY A 100 -23.36 -16.82 -1.67
CA GLY A 100 -23.12 -17.78 -2.75
C GLY A 100 -21.66 -18.22 -2.78
N GLU A 101 -21.40 -19.47 -3.17
CA GLU A 101 -20.04 -20.02 -3.34
C GLU A 101 -19.20 -19.20 -4.33
N GLU A 102 -19.83 -18.49 -5.26
CA GLU A 102 -19.17 -17.58 -6.20
C GLU A 102 -18.58 -16.31 -5.55
N VAL A 103 -19.08 -15.89 -4.37
CA VAL A 103 -18.60 -14.69 -3.65
C VAL A 103 -17.27 -14.94 -2.94
N GLN A 104 -16.94 -16.21 -2.62
CA GLN A 104 -15.68 -16.57 -1.95
C GLN A 104 -14.43 -16.37 -2.84
N LYS A 105 -14.58 -16.21 -4.15
CA LYS A 105 -13.47 -15.81 -5.02
C LYS A 105 -13.35 -14.29 -4.99
N ALA A 106 -12.50 -13.77 -4.12
CA ALA A 106 -12.24 -12.34 -3.85
C ALA A 106 -11.84 -11.46 -5.06
N HIS A 107 -11.92 -11.97 -6.29
CA HIS A 107 -11.71 -11.23 -7.55
C HIS A 107 -12.98 -11.13 -8.44
N ALA A 108 -14.09 -11.79 -8.08
CA ALA A 108 -15.30 -11.80 -8.92
C ALA A 108 -15.99 -10.42 -8.99
N SER A 109 -16.08 -9.70 -7.86
CA SER A 109 -16.73 -8.38 -7.81
C SER A 109 -15.87 -7.22 -8.36
N THR A 110 -14.61 -7.49 -8.70
CA THR A 110 -13.67 -6.50 -9.27
C THR A 110 -13.34 -6.82 -10.73
N GLU A 111 -12.88 -8.03 -11.01
CA GLU A 111 -12.48 -8.47 -12.36
C GLU A 111 -13.60 -9.21 -13.10
N GLY A 112 -14.26 -10.16 -12.42
CA GLY A 112 -15.29 -11.02 -13.02
C GLY A 112 -16.49 -10.23 -13.53
N VAL A 113 -17.06 -9.35 -12.69
CA VAL A 113 -18.25 -8.55 -13.03
C VAL A 113 -18.00 -7.60 -14.20
N ALA A 114 -16.76 -7.12 -14.37
CA ALA A 114 -16.38 -6.22 -15.46
C ALA A 114 -16.38 -6.90 -16.84
N LYS A 115 -16.39 -8.24 -16.90
CA LYS A 115 -16.59 -9.01 -18.14
C LYS A 115 -18.05 -9.02 -18.60
N PHE A 116 -19.00 -9.00 -17.65
CA PHE A 116 -20.43 -9.12 -17.93
C PHE A 116 -21.16 -7.78 -18.00
N LEU A 117 -20.73 -6.77 -17.23
CA LEU A 117 -21.34 -5.44 -17.22
C LEU A 117 -20.55 -4.46 -18.07
N LYS A 118 -21.21 -3.83 -19.05
CA LYS A 118 -20.63 -2.78 -19.91
C LYS A 118 -21.54 -1.55 -19.95
N PRO A 119 -20.98 -0.33 -20.01
CA PRO A 119 -19.55 -0.02 -19.94
C PRO A 119 -18.99 -0.19 -18.51
N ALA A 120 -17.76 -0.70 -18.40
CA ALA A 120 -17.02 -0.74 -17.14
C ALA A 120 -16.04 0.44 -17.10
N VAL A 121 -16.17 1.31 -16.11
CA VAL A 121 -15.40 2.57 -15.98
C VAL A 121 -14.84 2.71 -14.56
N ALA A 122 -13.76 3.47 -14.42
CA ALA A 122 -13.19 3.80 -13.11
C ALA A 122 -14.01 4.90 -12.42
N GLY A 123 -14.31 4.74 -11.13
CA GLY A 123 -14.83 5.84 -10.30
C GLY A 123 -13.77 6.92 -10.03
N PHE A 124 -14.16 8.05 -9.47
CA PHE A 124 -13.25 9.19 -9.28
C PHE A 124 -12.05 8.89 -8.37
N LEU A 125 -12.23 8.07 -7.32
CA LEU A 125 -11.13 7.70 -6.44
C LEU A 125 -10.07 6.87 -7.19
N MET A 126 -10.50 5.81 -7.86
CA MET A 126 -9.62 4.97 -8.68
C MET A 126 -8.99 5.77 -9.82
N GLN A 127 -9.74 6.70 -10.43
CA GLN A 127 -9.19 7.61 -11.42
C GLN A 127 -8.10 8.49 -10.81
N LYS A 128 -8.35 9.12 -9.66
CA LYS A 128 -7.38 9.97 -8.97
C LYS A 128 -6.12 9.19 -8.60
N GLU A 129 -6.26 7.99 -8.04
CA GLU A 129 -5.14 7.08 -7.77
C GLU A 129 -4.37 6.73 -9.04
N LEU A 130 -5.08 6.40 -10.12
CA LEU A 130 -4.47 6.06 -11.40
C LEU A 130 -3.77 7.27 -12.03
N ASP A 131 -4.33 8.47 -11.92
CA ASP A 131 -3.77 9.71 -12.44
C ASP A 131 -2.53 10.12 -11.64
N TYR A 132 -2.52 9.92 -10.31
CA TYR A 132 -1.32 10.11 -9.49
C TYR A 132 -0.25 9.08 -9.80
N LEU A 133 -0.59 7.79 -9.80
CA LEU A 133 0.37 6.71 -10.03
C LEU A 133 0.92 6.80 -11.45
N VAL A 134 0.08 7.02 -12.45
CA VAL A 134 0.52 7.16 -13.85
C VAL A 134 1.23 8.50 -14.03
N GLY A 135 0.78 9.58 -13.42
CA GLY A 135 1.48 10.87 -13.48
C GLY A 135 2.90 10.76 -12.92
N ALA A 136 3.03 10.25 -11.69
CA ALA A 136 4.30 10.07 -11.00
C ALA A 136 5.21 9.06 -11.71
N VAL A 137 4.66 8.02 -12.33
CA VAL A 137 5.46 6.91 -12.89
C VAL A 137 5.65 7.01 -14.41
N ALA A 138 4.75 7.65 -15.17
CA ALA A 138 4.87 7.76 -16.62
C ALA A 138 5.65 9.00 -17.07
N LYS A 139 5.57 10.12 -16.34
CA LYS A 139 6.34 11.35 -16.59
C LYS A 139 6.78 11.99 -15.26
N PRO A 140 7.65 11.32 -14.47
CA PRO A 140 8.14 11.88 -13.22
C PRO A 140 8.92 13.18 -13.48
N LYS A 141 8.82 14.13 -12.54
CA LYS A 141 9.79 15.22 -12.45
C LYS A 141 11.08 14.64 -11.86
N ARG A 142 12.21 14.99 -12.46
CA ARG A 142 13.52 14.45 -12.05
C ARG A 142 14.27 15.46 -11.18
N PRO A 143 15.09 15.01 -10.21
CA PRO A 143 15.39 13.60 -9.89
C PRO A 143 14.20 12.83 -9.28
N PHE A 144 13.99 11.59 -9.74
CA PHE A 144 12.90 10.72 -9.24
C PHE A 144 13.49 9.65 -8.31
N ALA A 145 13.04 9.64 -7.05
CA ALA A 145 13.42 8.63 -6.08
C ALA A 145 12.28 7.64 -5.79
N ALA A 146 12.64 6.40 -5.51
CA ALA A 146 11.75 5.41 -4.94
C ALA A 146 12.28 4.92 -3.61
N ILE A 147 11.37 4.72 -2.67
CA ILE A 147 11.60 4.17 -1.36
C ILE A 147 10.85 2.84 -1.31
N ILE A 148 11.56 1.72 -1.20
CA ILE A 148 10.95 0.39 -1.16
C ILE A 148 11.36 -0.31 0.13
N GLY A 149 10.36 -0.59 0.95
CA GLY A 149 10.51 -1.33 2.18
C GLY A 149 9.73 -2.64 2.18
N GLY A 150 9.98 -3.46 3.18
CA GLY A 150 9.26 -4.71 3.39
C GLY A 150 10.13 -5.79 4.00
N SER A 151 9.51 -6.91 4.35
CA SER A 151 10.19 -8.03 4.99
C SER A 151 10.86 -8.99 4.00
N LYS A 152 10.41 -9.03 2.73
CA LYS A 152 10.86 -10.03 1.75
C LYS A 152 11.12 -9.43 0.38
N VAL A 153 12.29 -9.72 -0.18
CA VAL A 153 12.72 -9.38 -1.54
C VAL A 153 11.77 -10.01 -2.56
N SER A 154 11.40 -11.28 -2.36
CA SER A 154 10.54 -12.05 -3.29
C SER A 154 9.22 -11.36 -3.63
N THR A 155 8.64 -10.65 -2.68
CA THR A 155 7.36 -9.94 -2.84
C THR A 155 7.49 -8.59 -3.54
N LYS A 156 8.71 -8.06 -3.67
CA LYS A 156 9.00 -6.70 -4.17
C LYS A 156 9.78 -6.68 -5.49
N ILE A 157 10.19 -7.84 -6.01
CA ILE A 157 10.96 -7.96 -7.27
C ILE A 157 10.30 -7.19 -8.41
N GLY A 158 9.04 -7.51 -8.71
CA GLY A 158 8.34 -6.88 -9.84
C GLY A 158 8.19 -5.36 -9.69
N VAL A 159 8.12 -4.86 -8.45
CA VAL A 159 8.09 -3.42 -8.17
C VAL A 159 9.46 -2.79 -8.41
N ILE A 160 10.53 -3.39 -7.89
CA ILE A 160 11.91 -2.94 -8.09
C ILE A 160 12.27 -2.91 -9.58
N GLU A 161 12.02 -3.99 -10.32
CA GLU A 161 12.39 -4.09 -11.73
C GLU A 161 11.63 -3.07 -12.61
N SER A 162 10.35 -2.84 -12.31
CA SER A 162 9.53 -1.81 -12.98
C SER A 162 10.04 -0.39 -12.72
N LEU A 163 10.62 -0.15 -11.54
CA LEU A 163 11.12 1.17 -11.15
C LEU A 163 12.50 1.46 -11.70
N PHE A 164 13.34 0.44 -11.97
CA PHE A 164 14.68 0.66 -12.53
C PHE A 164 14.71 1.41 -13.88
N GLU A 165 13.62 1.41 -14.63
CA GLU A 165 13.54 2.15 -15.90
C GLU A 165 13.22 3.64 -15.71
N LYS A 166 12.89 4.05 -14.49
CA LYS A 166 12.22 5.31 -14.22
C LYS A 166 12.95 6.13 -13.17
N VAL A 167 13.36 5.50 -12.08
CA VAL A 167 13.98 6.18 -10.94
C VAL A 167 15.44 6.47 -11.20
N ASN A 168 15.93 7.55 -10.59
CA ASN A 168 17.35 7.88 -10.50
C ASN A 168 17.96 7.29 -9.23
N LEU A 169 17.17 7.25 -8.17
CA LEU A 169 17.57 6.83 -6.83
C LEU A 169 16.56 5.81 -6.30
N LEU A 170 17.08 4.72 -5.73
CA LEU A 170 16.27 3.68 -5.08
C LEU A 170 16.80 3.43 -3.66
N LEU A 171 15.99 3.75 -2.66
CA LEU A 171 16.29 3.49 -1.25
C LEU A 171 15.61 2.19 -0.85
N LEU A 172 16.37 1.25 -0.29
CA LEU A 172 15.83 -0.01 0.21
C LEU A 172 15.86 -0.05 1.73
N GLY A 173 14.79 -0.58 2.34
CA GLY A 173 14.65 -0.71 3.78
C GLY A 173 13.84 -1.93 4.22
N GLY A 174 13.61 -2.04 5.53
CA GLY A 174 12.91 -3.17 6.13
C GLY A 174 13.76 -4.44 6.16
N GLY A 175 13.14 -5.58 6.52
CA GLY A 175 13.82 -6.86 6.63
C GLY A 175 14.48 -7.36 5.33
N MET A 176 14.03 -6.90 4.17
CA MET A 176 14.59 -7.34 2.90
C MET A 176 16.04 -6.90 2.66
N ILE A 177 16.52 -5.85 3.35
CA ILE A 177 17.91 -5.36 3.20
C ILE A 177 18.94 -6.41 3.66
N TYR A 178 18.59 -7.27 4.61
CA TYR A 178 19.51 -8.27 5.14
C TYR A 178 19.84 -9.35 4.12
N THR A 179 18.93 -9.65 3.18
CA THR A 179 19.24 -10.50 2.03
C THR A 179 20.31 -9.86 1.12
N PHE A 180 20.29 -8.53 0.93
CA PHE A 180 21.34 -7.83 0.18
C PHE A 180 22.67 -7.83 0.93
N TYR A 181 22.66 -7.58 2.25
CA TYR A 181 23.88 -7.61 3.06
C TYR A 181 24.50 -9.01 3.13
N LYS A 182 23.67 -10.05 3.28
CA LYS A 182 24.12 -11.44 3.23
C LYS A 182 24.74 -11.79 1.87
N ALA A 183 24.13 -11.34 0.77
CA ALA A 183 24.66 -11.54 -0.58
C ALA A 183 26.00 -10.83 -0.82
N GLN A 184 26.27 -9.73 -0.12
CA GLN A 184 27.55 -9.00 -0.11
C GLN A 184 28.59 -9.62 0.85
N GLY A 185 28.24 -10.68 1.59
CA GLY A 185 29.13 -11.36 2.53
C GLY A 185 29.16 -10.76 3.94
N HIS A 186 28.23 -9.87 4.30
CA HIS A 186 28.16 -9.28 5.63
C HIS A 186 27.44 -10.17 6.65
N SER A 187 27.79 -10.01 7.93
CA SER A 187 27.07 -10.66 9.04
C SER A 187 25.77 -9.94 9.35
N VAL A 188 24.68 -10.67 9.33
CA VAL A 188 23.32 -10.16 9.60
C VAL A 188 22.68 -10.77 10.85
N GLY A 189 23.46 -11.51 11.67
CA GLY A 189 22.97 -12.18 12.88
C GLY A 189 21.74 -13.06 12.61
N SER A 190 20.70 -12.89 13.43
CA SER A 190 19.41 -13.59 13.33
C SER A 190 18.37 -12.82 12.50
N SER A 191 18.79 -11.87 11.66
CA SER A 191 17.88 -11.05 10.85
C SER A 191 17.19 -11.86 9.74
N LEU A 192 16.10 -11.33 9.20
CA LEU A 192 15.31 -12.01 8.18
C LEU A 192 16.04 -12.06 6.84
N VAL A 193 16.43 -13.26 6.40
CA VAL A 193 17.13 -13.49 5.12
C VAL A 193 16.38 -14.50 4.27
N GLU A 194 16.27 -14.22 2.97
CA GLU A 194 15.83 -15.18 1.96
C GLU A 194 17.06 -15.84 1.31
N GLU A 195 17.57 -16.92 1.92
CA GLU A 195 18.79 -17.62 1.50
C GLU A 195 18.71 -18.13 0.04
N ASP A 196 17.50 -18.47 -0.43
CA ASP A 196 17.23 -18.91 -1.81
C ASP A 196 17.15 -17.75 -2.82
N LYS A 197 17.39 -16.50 -2.38
CA LYS A 197 17.28 -15.27 -3.17
C LYS A 197 18.54 -14.40 -3.11
N LEU A 198 19.67 -14.92 -2.63
CA LEU A 198 20.93 -14.17 -2.59
C LEU A 198 21.43 -13.80 -3.99
N ASP A 199 21.44 -14.76 -4.92
CA ASP A 199 21.82 -14.52 -6.32
C ASP A 199 20.94 -13.45 -6.98
N LEU A 200 19.65 -13.46 -6.63
CA LEU A 200 18.71 -12.46 -7.10
C LEU A 200 19.07 -11.07 -6.57
N ALA A 201 19.36 -10.94 -5.26
CA ALA A 201 19.76 -9.67 -4.67
C ALA A 201 21.02 -9.10 -5.34
N THR A 202 22.03 -9.94 -5.60
CA THR A 202 23.24 -9.56 -6.36
C THR A 202 22.87 -9.09 -7.77
N SER A 203 22.04 -9.86 -8.49
CA SER A 203 21.61 -9.49 -9.85
C SER A 203 20.84 -8.16 -9.91
N LEU A 204 20.08 -7.82 -8.86
CA LEU A 204 19.34 -6.56 -8.77
C LEU A 204 20.31 -5.37 -8.60
N LEU A 205 21.36 -5.51 -7.79
CA LEU A 205 22.40 -4.50 -7.64
C LEU A 205 23.14 -4.25 -8.96
N GLU A 206 23.47 -5.32 -9.70
CA GLU A 206 24.12 -5.22 -11.01
C GLU A 206 23.21 -4.57 -12.06
N LYS A 207 21.93 -4.98 -12.13
CA LYS A 207 20.92 -4.39 -13.02
C LYS A 207 20.75 -2.90 -12.76
N ALA A 208 20.71 -2.49 -11.50
CA ALA A 208 20.61 -1.09 -11.13
C ALA A 208 21.81 -0.28 -11.63
N LYS A 209 23.03 -0.80 -11.41
CA LYS A 209 24.27 -0.19 -11.90
C LYS A 209 24.28 -0.07 -13.43
N ALA A 210 23.86 -1.12 -14.14
CA ALA A 210 23.77 -1.13 -15.60
C ALA A 210 22.75 -0.11 -16.14
N LYS A 211 21.66 0.16 -15.39
CA LYS A 211 20.64 1.15 -15.74
C LYS A 211 20.94 2.56 -15.21
N GLY A 212 22.08 2.77 -14.55
CA GLY A 212 22.45 4.06 -13.98
C GLY A 212 21.59 4.49 -12.78
N VAL A 213 20.98 3.53 -12.10
CA VAL A 213 20.18 3.76 -10.88
C VAL A 213 21.09 3.64 -9.66
N SER A 214 21.11 4.66 -8.81
CA SER A 214 21.80 4.60 -7.53
C SER A 214 20.93 3.88 -6.51
N ILE A 215 21.42 2.75 -5.95
CA ILE A 215 20.77 2.08 -4.83
C ILE A 215 21.43 2.54 -3.53
N LEU A 216 20.62 3.04 -2.59
CA LEU A 216 21.03 3.34 -1.23
C LEU A 216 20.52 2.25 -0.30
N LEU A 217 21.45 1.61 0.42
CA LEU A 217 21.17 0.70 1.52
C LEU A 217 21.54 1.38 2.86
N PRO A 218 20.89 1.03 3.98
CA PRO A 218 21.13 1.67 5.28
C PRO A 218 22.53 1.36 5.85
N THR A 219 23.37 2.35 6.11
CA THR A 219 24.74 2.16 6.65
C THR A 219 24.75 1.63 8.09
N ASP A 220 23.72 1.95 8.87
CA ASP A 220 23.52 1.54 10.26
C ASP A 220 22.07 1.08 10.48
N VAL A 221 21.87 0.25 11.50
CA VAL A 221 20.59 -0.38 11.81
C VAL A 221 20.37 -0.42 13.32
N VAL A 222 19.10 -0.32 13.71
CA VAL A 222 18.67 -0.65 15.07
C VAL A 222 18.45 -2.15 15.15
N ILE A 223 19.19 -2.81 16.04
CA ILE A 223 19.10 -4.24 16.30
C ILE A 223 18.44 -4.49 17.65
N ALA A 224 17.79 -5.64 17.77
CA ALA A 224 17.20 -6.12 19.01
C ALA A 224 17.59 -7.57 19.30
N ASP A 225 17.56 -7.95 20.58
CA ASP A 225 17.82 -9.32 21.05
C ASP A 225 16.62 -10.27 20.86
N LYS A 226 15.40 -9.72 20.74
CA LYS A 226 14.17 -10.46 20.46
C LYS A 226 13.16 -9.64 19.66
N PHE A 227 12.23 -10.32 19.01
CA PHE A 227 11.10 -9.67 18.33
C PHE A 227 9.95 -9.40 19.31
N ALA A 228 10.10 -8.39 20.16
CA ALA A 228 9.08 -8.01 21.13
C ALA A 228 9.13 -6.50 21.47
N PRO A 229 8.02 -5.92 21.97
CA PRO A 229 7.98 -4.51 22.37
C PRO A 229 8.92 -4.15 23.54
N ASP A 230 9.37 -5.15 24.30
CA ASP A 230 10.23 -5.05 25.49
C ASP A 230 11.67 -5.54 25.23
N ALA A 231 12.10 -5.55 23.97
CA ALA A 231 13.42 -6.02 23.55
C ALA A 231 14.52 -5.00 23.90
N ASN A 232 15.70 -5.50 24.24
CA ASN A 232 16.87 -4.63 24.34
C ASN A 232 17.28 -4.22 22.93
N SER A 233 17.51 -2.92 22.71
CA SER A 233 17.90 -2.38 21.42
C SER A 233 19.23 -1.63 21.46
N LYS A 234 19.95 -1.64 20.34
CA LYS A 234 21.16 -0.81 20.13
C LYS A 234 21.35 -0.53 18.64
N VAL A 235 22.11 0.51 18.33
CA VAL A 235 22.50 0.85 16.96
C VAL A 235 23.84 0.22 16.64
N VAL A 236 23.95 -0.43 15.48
CA VAL A 236 25.21 -0.99 14.97
C VAL A 236 25.35 -0.71 13.47
N PRO A 237 26.58 -0.77 12.92
CA PRO A 237 26.77 -0.79 11.48
C PRO A 237 26.02 -1.97 10.85
N ALA A 238 25.35 -1.74 9.71
CA ALA A 238 24.55 -2.77 9.04
C ALA A 238 25.38 -3.97 8.56
N SER A 239 26.69 -3.78 8.39
CA SER A 239 27.65 -4.81 8.01
C SER A 239 28.09 -5.74 9.16
N SER A 240 27.72 -5.42 10.40
CA SER A 240 28.34 -6.02 11.60
C SER A 240 27.30 -6.31 12.69
N ILE A 241 26.20 -6.97 12.31
CA ILE A 241 25.18 -7.41 13.27
C ILE A 241 25.71 -8.61 14.07
N PRO A 242 25.72 -8.55 15.42
CA PRO A 242 26.15 -9.65 16.27
C PRO A 242 25.22 -10.87 16.19
N ASP A 243 25.76 -12.06 16.43
CA ASP A 243 24.97 -13.29 16.54
C ASP A 243 23.92 -13.18 17.66
N GLY A 244 22.73 -13.74 17.41
CA GLY A 244 21.60 -13.68 18.34
C GLY A 244 20.82 -12.36 18.28
N TRP A 245 21.34 -11.32 17.63
CA TRP A 245 20.63 -10.05 17.41
C TRP A 245 20.02 -10.01 16.00
N MET A 246 18.91 -9.30 15.86
CA MET A 246 18.23 -9.09 14.59
C MET A 246 17.98 -7.61 14.34
N GLY A 247 18.20 -7.17 13.11
CA GLY A 247 17.91 -5.80 12.73
C GLY A 247 16.41 -5.58 12.48
N LEU A 248 15.86 -4.56 13.13
CA LEU A 248 14.42 -4.26 13.11
C LEU A 248 14.09 -2.89 12.54
N ASP A 249 15.03 -1.95 12.51
CA ASP A 249 14.84 -0.63 11.90
C ASP A 249 16.15 -0.08 11.33
N ILE A 250 16.06 0.95 10.49
CA ILE A 250 17.23 1.69 10.02
C ILE A 250 17.79 2.59 11.13
N GLY A 251 19.09 2.78 11.16
CA GLY A 251 19.75 3.60 12.17
C GLY A 251 19.72 5.10 11.83
N PRO A 252 20.09 5.95 12.81
CA PRO A 252 20.08 7.41 12.67
C PRO A 252 20.97 7.92 11.53
N ASP A 253 22.12 7.31 11.25
CA ASP A 253 23.02 7.79 10.19
C ASP A 253 22.42 7.49 8.80
N SER A 254 21.74 6.34 8.66
CA SER A 254 21.00 5.96 7.48
C SER A 254 19.81 6.89 7.25
N ILE A 255 19.07 7.24 8.31
CA ILE A 255 17.97 8.21 8.22
C ILE A 255 18.49 9.53 7.70
N LYS A 256 19.57 10.05 8.28
CA LYS A 256 20.18 11.31 7.85
C LYS A 256 20.59 11.25 6.37
N THR A 257 21.30 10.20 5.98
CA THR A 257 21.75 10.01 4.58
C THR A 257 20.58 9.89 3.62
N PHE A 258 19.52 9.18 4.02
CA PHE A 258 18.32 9.01 3.20
C PHE A 258 17.55 10.32 3.05
N SER A 259 17.40 11.09 4.14
CA SER A 259 16.78 12.42 4.11
C SER A 259 17.55 13.39 3.20
N GLU A 260 18.87 13.48 3.35
CA GLU A 260 19.72 14.33 2.49
C GLU A 260 19.61 13.96 1.01
N ALA A 261 19.55 12.66 0.71
CA ALA A 261 19.37 12.19 -0.66
C ALA A 261 17.98 12.55 -1.22
N LEU A 262 16.93 12.45 -0.40
CA LEU A 262 15.54 12.74 -0.80
C LEU A 262 15.28 14.24 -0.96
N ASP A 263 15.94 15.11 -0.19
CA ASP A 263 15.81 16.58 -0.30
C ASP A 263 16.18 17.11 -1.69
N THR A 264 17.03 16.37 -2.42
CA THR A 264 17.44 16.73 -3.78
C THR A 264 16.45 16.26 -4.87
N THR A 265 15.37 15.56 -4.49
CA THR A 265 14.47 14.88 -5.42
C THR A 265 13.18 15.68 -5.66
N GLN A 266 12.64 15.61 -6.88
CA GLN A 266 11.39 16.30 -7.25
C GLN A 266 10.17 15.40 -7.24
N THR A 267 10.37 14.08 -7.23
CA THR A 267 9.29 13.10 -7.15
C THR A 267 9.77 11.97 -6.27
N ILE A 268 8.94 11.53 -5.34
CA ILE A 268 9.20 10.41 -4.45
C ILE A 268 8.02 9.45 -4.55
N ILE A 269 8.31 8.16 -4.72
CA ILE A 269 7.33 7.10 -4.53
C ILE A 269 7.75 6.22 -3.35
N TRP A 270 6.85 6.02 -2.40
CA TRP A 270 7.15 5.22 -1.22
C TRP A 270 6.24 3.99 -1.15
N ASN A 271 6.84 2.81 -1.16
CA ASN A 271 6.17 1.53 -1.03
C ASN A 271 6.83 0.64 0.04
N GLY A 272 6.36 0.77 1.28
CA GLY A 272 6.68 -0.15 2.37
C GLY A 272 7.59 0.45 3.45
N PRO A 273 7.44 0.01 4.71
CA PRO A 273 8.14 0.60 5.84
C PRO A 273 9.63 0.27 5.87
N MET A 274 10.41 1.14 6.52
CA MET A 274 11.86 0.98 6.72
C MET A 274 12.25 0.01 7.84
N GLY A 275 11.29 -0.32 8.70
CA GLY A 275 11.50 -1.16 9.87
C GLY A 275 10.17 -1.59 10.51
N VAL A 276 10.27 -2.23 11.68
CA VAL A 276 9.16 -2.66 12.51
C VAL A 276 8.64 -1.47 13.31
N PHE A 277 7.77 -0.69 12.68
CA PHE A 277 7.20 0.53 13.24
C PHE A 277 6.20 0.25 14.38
N GLU A 278 5.77 -1.00 14.55
CA GLU A 278 4.84 -1.43 15.60
C GLU A 278 5.48 -1.40 17.01
N PHE A 279 6.81 -1.43 17.11
CA PHE A 279 7.54 -1.50 18.37
C PHE A 279 8.30 -0.19 18.64
N ARG A 280 7.78 0.64 19.55
CA ARG A 280 8.41 1.95 19.88
C ARG A 280 9.87 1.84 20.34
N GLN A 281 10.24 0.74 20.98
CA GLN A 281 11.57 0.54 21.59
C GLN A 281 12.67 0.20 20.56
N VAL A 282 12.27 -0.22 19.36
CA VAL A 282 13.18 -0.57 18.26
C VAL A 282 13.04 0.39 17.08
N CYS A 283 12.11 1.35 17.16
CA CYS A 283 12.14 2.53 16.32
C CYS A 283 13.32 3.41 16.74
N SER A 284 14.12 3.83 15.76
CA SER A 284 15.20 4.82 15.92
C SER A 284 14.73 6.22 16.37
N ARG A 285 13.42 6.44 16.55
CA ARG A 285 12.80 7.75 16.84
C ARG A 285 12.25 7.81 18.26
N ASN A 286 12.80 8.70 19.07
CA ASN A 286 12.26 9.05 20.38
C ASN A 286 11.00 9.93 20.23
N GLY A 287 9.82 9.38 20.50
CA GLY A 287 8.57 10.15 20.64
C GLY A 287 7.81 10.39 19.33
N ASP A 288 6.50 10.17 19.41
CA ASP A 288 5.39 10.45 18.47
C ASP A 288 5.65 10.27 16.95
N ASN A 289 5.08 9.18 16.41
CA ASN A 289 4.99 8.78 15.00
C ASN A 289 6.26 8.18 14.34
N CYS A 290 6.45 6.86 14.52
CA CYS A 290 7.35 6.02 13.70
C CYS A 290 6.95 5.93 12.20
N GLN A 291 5.90 6.61 11.73
CA GLN A 291 5.36 6.48 10.37
C GLN A 291 5.82 7.55 9.38
N GLU A 292 6.45 8.63 9.82
CA GLU A 292 6.69 9.80 8.96
C GLU A 292 8.13 9.91 8.49
N ILE A 293 8.49 9.34 7.34
CA ILE A 293 9.48 10.05 6.52
C ILE A 293 8.68 11.23 5.93
N GLY A 294 8.60 12.31 6.71
CA GLY A 294 7.99 13.57 6.33
C GLY A 294 9.07 14.51 5.87
#